data_AF-A0A2P7MZM9-F1
#
_entry.id   AF-A0A2P7MZM9-F1
#
_cell.length_a   1.000
_cell.length_b   1.000
_cell.length_c   1.000
_cell.angle_alpha   90.00
_cell.angle_beta   90.00
_cell.angle_gamma   90.00
#
_symmetry.space_group_name_H-M   'P 1'
#
loop_
_entity.id
_entity.type
_entity.pdbx_description
1 polymer ?
#
loop_
_entity_poly.entity_id
_entity_poly.type
_entity_poly.pdbx_seq_one_letter_code
_entity_poly.pdbx_strand_id
1 'polypeptide(L)' 'MYEDLSTFERTLARFGDKVSLIAGLELSGKLSPEDAYQQIKTLYKDLKDQRRQEKGNWEVN' A
#
# COMPACT_ATOMS: atom_id res chain seq x y z
N MET A 1 16.77 8.53 3.97
CA MET A 1 15.64 9.44 3.65
C MET A 1 14.30 8.86 4.12
N TYR A 2 14.20 8.44 5.39
CA TYR A 2 12.92 8.04 6.02
C TYR A 2 13.00 8.08 7.56
N GLU A 3 14.02 8.70 8.15
CA GLU A 3 14.34 8.44 9.57
C GLU A 3 13.24 8.89 10.54
N ASP A 4 12.40 9.86 10.16
CA ASP A 4 11.29 10.37 10.99
C ASP A 4 9.90 9.78 10.68
N LEU A 5 9.76 8.86 9.72
CA LEU A 5 8.43 8.32 9.38
C LEU A 5 8.01 7.17 10.28
N SER A 6 6.74 7.18 10.71
CA SER A 6 6.07 6.08 11.39
C SER A 6 6.06 4.81 10.51
N THR A 7 5.90 3.65 11.13
CA THR A 7 5.78 2.37 10.40
C THR A 7 4.64 2.40 9.38
N PHE A 8 3.54 3.10 9.69
CA PHE A 8 2.44 3.29 8.76
C PHE A 8 2.79 4.23 7.62
N GLU A 9 3.44 5.37 7.89
CA GLU A 9 3.85 6.31 6.85
C GLU A 9 4.82 5.68 5.84
N ARG A 10 5.76 4.86 6.32
CA ARG A 10 6.64 4.06 5.46
C ARG A 10 5.88 3.03 4.63
N THR A 11 4.87 2.39 5.21
CA THR A 11 4.01 1.44 4.51
C THR A 11 3.15 2.14 3.46
N LEU A 12 2.63 3.34 3.77
CA LEU A 12 1.85 4.17 2.87
C LEU A 12 2.68 4.63 1.66
N ALA A 13 3.93 5.06 1.89
CA ALA A 13 4.84 5.41 0.81
C ALA A 13 5.09 4.20 -0.12
N ARG A 14 5.43 3.04 0.45
CA ARG A 14 5.65 1.79 -0.31
C ARG A 14 4.39 1.33 -1.04
N PHE A 15 3.20 1.56 -0.48
CA PHE A 15 1.94 1.29 -1.15
C PHE A 15 1.80 2.13 -2.42
N GLY A 16 2.11 3.43 -2.34
CA GLY A 16 2.12 4.33 -3.49
C GLY A 16 3.05 3.84 -4.61
N ASP A 17 4.31 3.52 -4.27
CA ASP A 17 5.30 3.02 -5.25
C ASP A 17 4.81 1.75 -5.97
N LYS A 18 4.21 0.81 -5.22
CA LYS A 18 3.67 -0.43 -5.79
C LYS A 18 2.47 -0.18 -6.71
N VAL A 19 1.56 0.72 -6.33
CA VAL A 19 0.40 1.09 -7.17
C VAL A 19 0.89 1.71 -8.49
N SER A 20 1.85 2.63 -8.43
CA SER A 20 2.45 3.23 -9.63
C SER A 20 3.10 2.19 -10.54
N LEU A 21 3.83 1.23 -9.97
CA LEU A 21 4.41 0.12 -10.73
C LEU A 21 3.34 -0.75 -11.40
N ILE A 22 2.31 -1.15 -10.67
CA ILE A 22 1.21 -1.98 -11.20
C ILE A 22 0.47 -1.27 -12.33
N ALA A 23 0.16 0.03 -12.15
CA ALA A 23 -0.45 0.84 -13.19
C ALA A 23 0.46 0.94 -14.42
N GLY A 24 1.77 1.12 -14.25
CA GLY A 24 2.72 1.10 -15.36
C GLY A 24 2.76 -0.24 -16.11
N LEU A 25 2.65 -1.37 -15.38
CA LEU A 25 2.59 -2.70 -16.00
C LEU A 25 1.30 -2.90 -16.82
N GLU A 26 0.16 -2.45 -16.30
CA GLU A 26 -1.13 -2.47 -16.98
C GLU A 26 -1.09 -1.62 -18.26
N LEU A 27 -0.64 -0.37 -18.17
CA LEU A 27 -0.50 0.54 -19.32
C LEU A 27 0.45 -0.01 -20.40
N SER A 28 1.46 -0.78 -20.00
CA SER A 28 2.40 -1.43 -20.92
C SER A 28 1.86 -2.74 -21.53
N GLY A 29 0.64 -3.15 -21.19
CA GLY A 29 0.00 -4.39 -21.65
C GLY A 29 0.57 -5.66 -21.02
N LYS A 30 1.43 -5.55 -20.00
CA LYS A 30 2.04 -6.69 -19.30
C LYS A 30 1.14 -7.28 -18.22
N LEU A 31 0.06 -6.57 -17.88
CA LEU A 31 -0.90 -6.97 -16.88
C LEU A 31 -2.30 -6.60 -17.36
N SER A 32 -3.31 -7.44 -17.11
CA SER A 32 -4.68 -7.07 -17.45
C SER A 32 -5.22 -6.02 -16.47
N PRO A 33 -6.19 -5.18 -16.87
CA PRO A 33 -6.83 -4.24 -15.96
C PRO A 33 -7.44 -4.92 -14.72
N GLU A 34 -8.00 -6.12 -14.87
CA GLU A 34 -8.58 -6.88 -13.77
C GLU A 34 -7.51 -7.39 -12.81
N ASP A 35 -6.41 -7.95 -13.32
CA ASP A 35 -5.30 -8.39 -12.47
C ASP A 35 -4.66 -7.21 -11.72
N ALA A 36 -4.58 -6.04 -12.38
CA ALA A 36 -4.03 -4.82 -11.80
C ALA A 36 -4.90 -4.38 -10.62
N TYR A 37 -6.21 -4.37 -10.84
CA TYR A 37 -7.20 -4.06 -9.83
C TYR A 37 -7.13 -5.02 -8.64
N GLN A 38 -7.09 -6.34 -8.85
CA GLN A 38 -7.04 -7.31 -7.77
C GLN A 38 -5.76 -7.19 -6.93
N GLN A 39 -4.62 -6.90 -7.56
CA GLN A 39 -3.36 -6.66 -6.85
C GLN A 39 -3.44 -5.38 -6.01
N ILE A 40 -3.91 -4.27 -6.58
CA ILE A 40 -4.06 -2.99 -5.86
C ILE A 40 -5.05 -3.15 -4.70
N LYS A 41 -6.16 -3.86 -4.91
CA LYS A 41 -7.16 -4.15 -3.88
C LYS A 41 -6.58 -4.95 -2.71
N THR A 42 -5.69 -5.91 -3.00
CA THR A 42 -4.99 -6.69 -1.97
C THR A 42 -4.04 -5.80 -1.18
N LEU A 43 -3.21 -5.01 -1.86
CA LEU A 43 -2.33 -4.03 -1.23
C LEU A 43 -3.08 -3.03 -0.35
N TYR A 44 -4.29 -2.62 -0.76
CA TYR A 44 -5.11 -1.70 0.02
C TYR A 44 -5.69 -2.35 1.29
N LYS A 45 -6.01 -3.65 1.25
CA LYS A 45 -6.41 -4.39 2.46
C LYS A 45 -5.28 -4.43 3.47
N ASP A 46 -4.06 -4.76 3.02
CA ASP A 46 -2.87 -4.79 3.88
C ASP A 46 -2.60 -3.42 4.52
N LEU A 47 -2.73 -2.34 3.74
CA LEU A 47 -2.59 -0.96 4.25
C LEU A 47 -3.64 -0.64 5.32
N LYS A 48 -4.90 -1.06 5.12
CA LYS A 48 -5.97 -0.87 6.12
C LYS A 48 -5.71 -1.64 7.40
N ASP A 49 -5.18 -2.86 7.30
CA ASP A 49 -4.78 -3.66 8.47
C ASP A 49 -3.66 -2.99 9.25
N GLN A 50 -2.63 -2.47 8.56
CA GLN A 50 -1.54 -1.72 9.19
C GLN A 50 -2.04 -0.45 9.89
N ARG A 51 -2.96 0.31 9.26
CA ARG A 51 -3.58 1.49 9.88
C ARG A 51 -4.38 1.14 11.14
N ARG A 52 -5.07 -0.01 11.15
CA ARG A 52 -5.79 -0.49 12.33
C ARG A 52 -4.84 -0.85 13.46
N GLN A 53 -3.73 -1.52 13.15
CA GLN A 53 -2.71 -1.87 14.14
C GLN A 53 -2.10 -0.61 14.76
N GLU A 54 -1.74 0.39 13.94
CA GLU A 54 -1.20 1.65 14.44
C GLU A 54 -2.21 2.40 15.34
N LYS A 55 -3.48 2.48 14.94
CA LYS A 55 -4.54 3.09 15.76
C LYS A 55 -4.81 2.32 17.06
N GLY A 56 -4.86 0.99 17.00
CA GLY A 56 -5.05 0.16 18.20
C GLY A 56 -3.90 0.31 19.20
N ASN A 57 -2.67 0.51 18.71
CA ASN A 57 -1.50 0.81 19.55
C ASN A 57 -1.58 2.16 20.28
N TRP A 58 -2.41 3.09 19.79
CA TRP A 58 -2.60 4.42 20.37
C TRP A 58 -3.68 4.44 21.47
N GLU A 59 -4.56 3.45 21.52
CA GLU A 59 -5.63 3.33 22.54
C GLU A 59 -5.22 2.51 23.79
N VAL A 60 -4.06 1.85 23.74
CA VAL A 60 -3.52 1.02 24.84
C VAL A 60 -2.34 1.67 25.59
N ASN A 61 -2.01 2.94 25.30
CA ASN A 61 -1.03 3.73 26.06
C ASN A 61 -1.69 4.94 26.74
#